data_AF-G4TS71-F1
#
_entry.id   AF-G4TS71-F1
#
_cell.length_a   1.000
_cell.length_b   1.000
_cell.length_c   1.000
_cell.angle_alpha   90.00
_cell.angle_beta   90.00
_cell.angle_gamma   90.00
#
_symmetry.space_group_name_H-M   'P 1'
#
loop_
_entity.id
_entity.type
_entity.pdbx_description
1 polymer ?
#
loop_
_entity_poly.entity_id
_entity_poly.type
_entity_poly.pdbx_seq_one_letter_code
_entity_poly.pdbx_strand_id
1 'polypeptide(L)'
;MSRSTHVRKNRPLAQSEERALKESFALEEKNISMLEGNLSLARERAEATKKLLASHQQELYILRRRITASKVIHSVAEKLLDEMKPLKECDYIAHDTEAPRISKLNKMVAQLNAIVDSTLLTSSESEEHYSDLYSQVDHKVCDVQASLTTWEQTITRHEDQIQSAKSRLEKLKKQYGPVSRFPDEILRSIFREAVTLCRKDELDPNIFQEEWKFRTQYRELVLSSVCYRWRTIAQEYGALWSHIPLPPSSSAGSTSLILHYASLANPVPLHLYIIYRPNMFRVLSQHLELVDAGRLCSSISLMTNYADITPFLLSLPSTCTLRLLTHARDGSLKTIQIPTSVTSHLEQIYLSDFQAVWLSSNVHLSRYESRISRIASMTHAIIPASASTLQVVRASGMMFEQSSTTTPLILTSVEQVQCSLTSFTSFLSTQFRFPVLQHLTIDDSSDISIEDWKDALGKLVKFPGYVACRSIKDDVLLLVQCLALITGMETLELEGDTVDGVLDIIFDGSYRTDFRANAPNVFKKLKLLVVSSYHGDGLSIARFAFALSPPKIALRECTRLELHVQASIAKHTSLVP
;
A
#
# COMPACT_ATOMS: atom_id res chain seq x y z
N MET A 1 14.68 -13.29 -42.72
CA MET A 1 13.40 -13.96 -42.40
C MET A 1 13.51 -14.63 -41.03
N SER A 2 13.28 -13.90 -39.94
CA SER A 2 13.24 -14.49 -38.59
C SER A 2 11.89 -15.18 -38.39
N ARG A 3 11.90 -16.49 -38.13
CA ARG A 3 10.70 -17.21 -37.71
C ARG A 3 10.18 -16.55 -36.43
N SER A 4 9.09 -15.81 -36.53
CA SER A 4 8.33 -15.30 -35.38
C SER A 4 7.84 -16.51 -34.60
N THR A 5 8.62 -16.96 -33.63
CA THR A 5 8.21 -17.98 -32.67
C THR A 5 7.05 -17.41 -31.89
N HIS A 6 5.83 -17.88 -32.18
CA HIS A 6 4.65 -17.55 -31.39
C HIS A 6 4.93 -17.90 -29.94
N VAL A 7 5.21 -16.88 -29.12
CA VAL A 7 5.38 -17.03 -27.68
C VAL A 7 4.06 -17.52 -27.12
N ARG A 8 4.06 -18.74 -26.56
CA ARG A 8 2.87 -19.33 -25.93
C ARG A 8 2.49 -18.44 -24.75
N LYS A 9 1.29 -17.85 -24.80
CA LYS A 9 0.85 -16.75 -23.92
C LYS A 9 0.78 -17.05 -22.40
N ASN A 10 1.02 -18.30 -21.97
CA ASN A 10 0.76 -18.74 -20.59
C ASN A 10 1.93 -19.48 -19.91
N ARG A 11 3.17 -19.36 -20.42
CA ARG A 11 4.36 -19.89 -19.73
C ARG A 11 5.36 -18.78 -19.41
N PRO A 12 6.16 -18.91 -18.34
CA PRO A 12 7.31 -18.02 -18.19
C PRO A 12 8.19 -18.12 -19.43
N LEU A 13 8.73 -16.97 -19.81
CA LEU A 13 9.76 -16.90 -20.83
C LEU A 13 10.92 -17.78 -20.36
N ALA A 14 11.39 -18.68 -21.22
CA ALA A 14 12.66 -19.35 -21.00
C ALA A 14 13.75 -18.28 -20.88
N GLN A 15 14.83 -18.56 -20.14
CA GLN A 15 15.92 -17.59 -19.97
C GLN A 15 16.46 -17.07 -21.32
N SER A 16 16.45 -17.92 -22.36
CA SER A 16 16.80 -17.54 -23.73
C SER A 16 15.78 -16.58 -24.37
N GLU A 17 14.48 -16.77 -24.12
CA GLU A 17 13.41 -15.87 -24.60
C GLU A 17 13.42 -14.55 -23.85
N GLU A 18 13.68 -14.56 -22.54
CA GLU A 18 13.84 -13.34 -21.73
C GLU A 18 15.06 -12.54 -22.19
N ARG A 19 16.19 -13.21 -22.44
CA ARG A 19 17.39 -12.58 -22.98
C ARG A 19 17.12 -11.99 -24.37
N ALA A 20 16.49 -12.75 -25.26
CA ALA A 20 16.13 -12.26 -26.60
C ALA A 20 15.15 -11.06 -26.54
N LEU A 21 14.21 -11.05 -25.58
CA LEU A 21 13.30 -9.92 -25.37
C LEU A 21 14.06 -8.69 -24.85
N LYS A 22 14.95 -8.86 -23.86
CA LYS A 22 15.81 -7.79 -23.34
C LYS A 22 16.73 -7.22 -24.43
N GLU A 23 17.31 -8.08 -25.26
CA GLU A 23 18.12 -7.67 -26.42
C GLU A 23 17.27 -6.91 -27.45
N SER A 24 16.03 -7.33 -27.71
CA SER A 24 15.10 -6.64 -28.60
C SER A 24 14.73 -5.24 -28.07
N PHE A 25 14.47 -5.10 -26.76
CA PHE A 25 14.24 -3.81 -26.13
C PHE A 25 15.47 -2.90 -26.22
N ALA A 26 16.65 -3.42 -25.87
CA ALA A 26 17.90 -2.67 -25.94
C ALA A 26 18.24 -2.24 -27.37
N LEU A 27 17.92 -3.08 -28.37
CA LEU A 27 18.13 -2.77 -29.78
C LEU A 27 17.22 -1.63 -30.26
N GLU A 28 15.93 -1.65 -29.91
CA GLU A 28 15.00 -0.55 -30.27
C GLU A 28 15.35 0.74 -29.52
N GLU A 29 15.73 0.68 -28.24
CA GLU A 29 16.20 1.85 -27.48
C GLU A 29 17.47 2.45 -28.10
N LYS A 30 18.44 1.62 -28.49
CA LYS A 30 19.64 2.06 -29.21
C LYS A 30 19.30 2.68 -30.56
N ASN A 31 18.35 2.11 -31.29
CA ASN A 31 17.89 2.64 -32.58
C ASN A 31 17.23 4.03 -32.41
N ILE A 32 16.37 4.20 -31.40
CA ILE A 32 15.76 5.49 -31.06
C ILE A 32 16.85 6.53 -30.74
N SER A 33 17.82 6.18 -29.88
CA SER A 33 18.91 7.09 -29.50
C SER A 33 19.77 7.50 -30.71
N MET A 34 20.09 6.56 -31.60
CA MET A 34 20.82 6.86 -32.84
C MET A 34 20.02 7.79 -33.77
N LEU A 35 18.72 7.55 -33.94
CA LEU A 35 17.86 8.41 -34.76
C LEU A 35 17.72 9.81 -34.16
N GLU A 36 17.63 9.94 -32.84
CA GLU A 36 17.60 11.22 -32.14
C GLU A 36 18.91 12.01 -32.35
N GLY A 37 20.07 11.32 -32.35
CA GLY A 37 21.35 11.93 -32.71
C GLY A 37 21.39 12.44 -34.15
N ASN A 38 20.91 11.65 -35.12
CA ASN A 38 20.83 12.05 -36.52
C ASN A 38 19.86 13.22 -36.75
N LEU A 39 18.72 13.23 -36.04
CA LEU A 39 17.75 14.33 -36.07
C LEU A 39 18.38 15.63 -35.55
N SER A 40 19.14 15.57 -34.46
CA SER A 40 19.85 16.73 -33.92
C SER A 40 20.81 17.33 -34.93
N LEU A 41 21.63 16.48 -35.58
CA LEU A 41 22.60 16.90 -36.58
C LEU A 41 21.92 17.47 -37.84
N ALA A 42 20.78 16.89 -38.27
CA ALA A 42 19.99 17.43 -39.37
C ALA A 42 19.41 18.83 -39.05
N ARG A 43 18.92 19.04 -37.82
CA ARG A 43 18.44 20.35 -37.36
C ARG A 43 19.54 21.40 -37.32
N GLU A 44 20.74 21.03 -36.85
CA GLU A 44 21.90 21.92 -36.85
C GLU A 44 22.29 22.36 -38.27
N ARG A 45 22.31 21.41 -39.22
CA ARG A 45 22.58 21.70 -40.63
C ARG A 45 21.51 22.56 -41.29
N ALA A 46 20.24 22.32 -40.99
CA ALA A 46 19.13 23.14 -41.46
C ALA A 46 19.27 24.60 -40.96
N GLU A 47 19.59 24.78 -39.68
CA GLU A 47 19.78 26.10 -39.09
C GLU A 47 21.00 26.84 -39.66
N ALA A 48 22.11 26.14 -39.89
CA ALA A 48 23.27 26.70 -40.58
C ALA A 48 22.93 27.14 -42.02
N THR A 49 22.17 26.31 -42.75
CA THR A 49 21.69 26.61 -44.11
C THR A 49 20.75 27.81 -44.13
N LYS A 50 19.87 27.94 -43.13
CA LYS A 50 18.96 29.08 -42.97
C LYS A 50 19.72 30.39 -42.72
N LYS A 51 20.78 30.36 -41.90
CA LYS A 51 21.67 31.52 -41.69
C LYS A 51 22.39 31.92 -42.99
N LEU A 52 22.87 30.95 -43.76
CA LEU A 52 23.48 31.20 -45.06
C LEU A 52 22.48 31.83 -46.05
N LEU A 53 21.25 31.32 -46.08
CA LEU A 53 20.17 31.87 -46.91
C LEU A 53 19.89 33.34 -46.56
N ALA A 54 19.78 33.67 -45.27
CA ALA A 54 19.56 35.03 -44.81
C ALA A 54 20.72 35.96 -45.21
N SER A 55 21.97 35.48 -45.17
CA SER A 55 23.14 36.23 -45.62
C SER A 55 23.06 36.56 -47.11
N HIS A 56 22.73 35.59 -47.97
CA HIS A 56 22.61 35.83 -49.41
C HIS A 56 21.39 36.69 -49.77
N GLN A 57 20.28 36.57 -49.06
CA GLN A 57 19.13 37.46 -49.23
C GLN A 57 19.48 38.91 -48.89
N GLN A 58 20.28 39.14 -47.84
CA GLN A 58 20.79 40.45 -47.49
C GLN A 58 21.74 41.00 -48.57
N GLU A 59 22.58 40.15 -49.15
CA GLU A 59 23.46 40.49 -50.28
C GLU A 59 22.66 40.90 -51.52
N LEU A 60 21.61 40.15 -51.88
CA LEU A 60 20.67 40.52 -52.96
C LEU A 60 20.01 41.88 -52.70
N TYR A 61 19.59 42.13 -51.47
CA TYR A 61 18.99 43.41 -51.10
C TYR A 61 19.98 44.58 -51.33
N ILE A 62 21.24 44.42 -50.92
CA ILE A 62 22.29 45.43 -51.14
C ILE A 62 22.54 45.64 -52.64
N LEU A 63 22.70 44.55 -53.41
CA LEU A 63 22.92 44.62 -54.86
C LEU A 63 21.77 45.31 -55.58
N ARG A 64 20.52 44.99 -55.23
CA ARG A 64 19.32 45.65 -55.78
C ARG A 64 19.31 47.15 -55.50
N ARG A 65 19.73 47.59 -54.31
CA ARG A 65 19.87 49.02 -54.00
C ARG A 65 20.97 49.68 -54.83
N ARG A 66 22.10 49.00 -55.05
CA ARG A 66 23.21 49.51 -55.88
C ARG A 66 22.80 49.66 -57.35
N ILE A 67 22.13 48.65 -57.93
CA ILE A 67 21.56 48.74 -59.28
C ILE A 67 20.61 49.93 -59.39
N THR A 68 19.71 50.09 -58.41
CA THR A 68 18.75 51.21 -58.40
C THR A 68 19.47 52.56 -58.31
N ALA A 69 20.50 52.68 -57.47
CA ALA A 69 21.30 53.90 -57.37
C ALA A 69 22.06 54.21 -58.67
N SER A 70 22.64 53.20 -59.32
CA SER A 70 23.31 53.33 -60.63
C SER A 70 22.35 53.87 -61.69
N LYS A 71 21.13 53.31 -61.77
CA LYS A 71 20.08 53.79 -62.68
C LYS A 71 19.70 55.25 -62.44
N VAL A 72 19.60 55.66 -61.17
CA VAL A 72 19.30 57.05 -60.82
C VAL A 72 20.45 57.98 -61.24
N ILE A 73 21.71 57.59 -60.98
CA ILE A 73 22.89 58.37 -61.39
C ILE A 73 22.93 58.49 -62.92
N HIS A 74 22.72 57.38 -63.65
CA HIS A 74 22.66 57.36 -65.10
C HIS A 74 21.59 58.32 -65.63
N SER A 75 20.35 58.22 -65.12
CA SER A 75 19.24 59.10 -65.52
C SER A 75 19.50 60.59 -65.22
N VAL A 76 20.17 60.90 -64.10
CA VAL A 76 20.55 62.29 -63.78
C VAL A 76 21.63 62.79 -64.74
N ALA A 77 22.63 61.96 -65.05
CA ALA A 77 23.69 62.31 -66.00
C ALA A 77 23.15 62.51 -67.42
N GLU A 78 22.18 61.69 -67.87
CA GLU A 78 21.49 61.89 -69.16
C GLU A 78 20.74 63.22 -69.20
N LYS A 79 20.00 63.55 -68.13
CA LYS A 79 19.30 64.84 -68.01
C LYS A 79 20.25 66.02 -68.06
N LEU A 80 21.38 65.95 -67.34
CA LEU A 80 22.41 67.00 -67.37
C LEU A 80 23.01 67.13 -68.78
N LEU A 81 23.28 66.02 -69.47
CA LEU A 81 23.77 66.02 -70.84
C LEU A 81 22.76 66.71 -71.78
N ASP A 82 21.47 66.42 -71.62
CA ASP A 82 20.39 67.06 -72.39
C ASP A 82 20.27 68.56 -72.09
N GLU A 83 20.35 68.96 -70.82
CA GLU A 83 20.35 70.38 -70.40
C GLU A 83 21.59 71.14 -70.88
N MET A 84 22.72 70.44 -71.10
CA MET A 84 23.95 71.01 -71.62
C MET A 84 23.99 71.14 -73.15
N LYS A 85 23.12 70.45 -73.90
CA LYS A 85 23.00 70.60 -75.37
C LYS A 85 22.83 72.05 -75.84
N PRO A 86 21.91 72.88 -75.28
CA PRO A 86 21.75 74.27 -75.71
C PRO A 86 22.97 75.16 -75.41
N LEU A 87 23.81 74.82 -74.42
CA LEU A 87 25.08 75.51 -74.16
C LEU A 87 26.13 75.21 -75.23
N LYS A 88 26.01 74.06 -75.92
CA LYS A 88 26.87 73.64 -77.03
C LYS A 88 26.44 74.27 -78.36
N GLU A 89 25.15 74.58 -78.49
CA GLU A 89 24.55 75.22 -79.68
C GLU A 89 24.55 76.76 -79.62
N CYS A 90 24.87 77.35 -78.46
CA CYS A 90 25.22 78.76 -78.35
C CYS A 90 26.62 79.01 -78.92
N ASP A 91 26.77 78.84 -80.24
CA ASP A 91 27.78 79.53 -81.05
C ASP A 91 27.45 81.02 -80.99
N TYR A 92 27.81 81.66 -79.87
CA TYR A 92 27.77 83.11 -79.73
C TYR A 92 28.69 83.68 -80.82
N ILE A 93 28.05 84.33 -81.80
CA ILE A 93 28.59 84.99 -82.97
C ILE A 93 30.04 85.41 -82.75
N ALA A 94 30.94 84.73 -83.45
CA ALA A 94 32.36 85.01 -83.51
C ALA A 94 32.60 86.38 -84.19
N HIS A 95 32.41 87.45 -83.43
CA HIS A 95 32.87 88.80 -83.74
C HIS A 95 33.43 89.49 -82.49
N ASP A 96 34.28 88.82 -81.71
CA ASP A 96 35.45 89.45 -81.08
C ASP A 96 36.37 88.38 -80.47
N THR A 97 37.59 88.26 -80.98
CA THR A 97 38.47 87.10 -80.77
C THR A 97 39.43 87.23 -79.58
N GLU A 98 39.22 88.16 -78.64
CA GLU A 98 40.19 88.37 -77.54
C GLU A 98 39.57 88.60 -76.15
N ALA A 99 38.56 87.82 -75.76
CA ALA A 99 38.09 87.77 -74.37
C ALA A 99 38.55 86.47 -73.65
N PRO A 100 39.59 86.49 -72.79
CA PRO A 100 40.11 85.29 -72.08
C PRO A 100 39.10 84.59 -71.14
N ARG A 101 37.90 85.16 -70.94
CA ARG A 101 36.82 84.55 -70.15
C ARG A 101 36.01 83.49 -70.94
N ILE A 102 35.85 83.63 -72.25
CA ILE A 102 35.03 82.71 -73.07
C ILE A 102 35.78 81.40 -73.32
N SER A 103 37.09 81.46 -73.60
CA SER A 103 37.90 80.24 -73.78
C SER A 103 37.99 79.40 -72.49
N LYS A 104 37.97 80.04 -71.32
CA LYS A 104 37.91 79.37 -70.02
C LYS A 104 36.56 78.69 -69.80
N LEU A 105 35.45 79.35 -70.18
CA LEU A 105 34.10 78.77 -70.09
C LEU A 105 33.94 77.56 -71.01
N ASN A 106 34.41 77.64 -72.26
CA ASN A 106 34.36 76.51 -73.20
C ASN A 106 35.21 75.32 -72.73
N LYS A 107 36.38 75.58 -72.12
CA LYS A 107 37.17 74.52 -71.47
C LYS A 107 36.44 73.90 -70.28
N MET A 108 35.73 74.68 -69.46
CA MET A 108 34.93 74.16 -68.36
C MET A 108 33.73 73.34 -68.86
N VAL A 109 33.05 73.76 -69.92
CA VAL A 109 31.95 72.99 -70.55
C VAL A 109 32.46 71.69 -71.16
N ALA A 110 33.62 71.70 -71.83
CA ALA A 110 34.24 70.49 -72.35
C ALA A 110 34.67 69.52 -71.23
N GLN A 111 35.22 70.04 -70.14
CA GLN A 111 35.54 69.24 -68.95
C GLN A 111 34.29 68.67 -68.30
N LEU A 112 33.22 69.45 -68.18
CA LEU A 112 31.95 68.99 -67.62
C LEU A 112 31.31 67.91 -68.49
N ASN A 113 31.31 68.06 -69.82
CA ASN A 113 30.86 67.01 -70.75
C ASN A 113 31.69 65.74 -70.60
N ALA A 114 33.03 65.84 -70.54
CA ALA A 114 33.89 64.68 -70.33
C ALA A 114 33.62 63.98 -68.98
N ILE A 115 33.29 64.73 -67.93
CA ILE A 115 32.87 64.18 -66.63
C ILE A 115 31.52 63.48 -66.76
N VAL A 116 30.54 64.08 -67.45
CA VAL A 116 29.21 63.49 -67.66
C VAL A 116 29.31 62.21 -68.49
N ASP A 117 30.03 62.23 -69.61
CA ASP A 117 30.25 61.05 -70.47
C ASP A 117 30.98 59.94 -69.71
N SER A 118 32.01 60.28 -68.93
CA SER A 118 32.69 59.33 -68.06
C SER A 118 31.77 58.77 -66.96
N THR A 119 30.85 59.59 -66.43
CA THR A 119 29.88 59.16 -65.41
C THR A 119 28.83 58.23 -66.01
N LEU A 120 28.35 58.51 -67.23
CA LEU A 120 27.42 57.65 -67.96
C LEU A 120 28.03 56.28 -68.25
N LEU A 121 29.27 56.25 -68.76
CA LEU A 121 29.99 55.01 -69.06
C LEU A 121 30.20 54.18 -67.79
N THR A 122 30.80 54.78 -66.75
CA THR A 122 31.06 54.08 -65.48
C THR A 122 29.77 53.62 -64.79
N SER A 123 28.68 54.39 -64.90
CA SER A 123 27.37 54.01 -64.36
C SER A 123 26.74 52.84 -65.12
N SER A 124 26.93 52.76 -66.44
CA SER A 124 26.47 51.64 -67.27
C SER A 124 27.26 50.37 -66.97
N GLU A 125 28.59 50.43 -66.95
CA GLU A 125 29.46 49.30 -66.59
C GLU A 125 29.21 48.80 -65.16
N SER A 126 28.97 49.73 -64.22
CA SER A 126 28.60 49.38 -62.85
C SER A 126 27.24 48.69 -62.79
N GLU A 127 26.25 49.14 -63.59
CA GLU A 127 24.93 48.51 -63.64
C GLU A 127 25.01 47.07 -64.15
N GLU A 128 25.72 46.84 -65.26
CA GLU A 128 25.92 45.51 -65.84
C GLU A 128 26.62 44.60 -64.83
N HIS A 129 27.73 45.06 -64.23
CA HIS A 129 28.46 44.31 -63.21
C HIS A 129 27.58 43.95 -61.99
N TYR A 130 26.77 44.89 -61.49
CA TYR A 130 25.89 44.60 -60.36
C TYR A 130 24.72 43.68 -60.75
N SER A 131 24.25 43.74 -61.99
CA SER A 131 23.22 42.83 -62.52
C SER A 131 23.73 41.38 -62.64
N ASP A 132 24.98 41.19 -63.07
CA ASP A 132 25.64 39.89 -63.10
C ASP A 132 25.86 39.31 -61.70
N LEU A 133 26.38 40.12 -60.77
CA LEU A 133 26.50 39.72 -59.36
C LEU A 133 25.14 39.38 -58.76
N TYR A 134 24.10 40.17 -59.07
CA TYR A 134 22.75 39.88 -58.60
C TYR A 134 22.28 38.51 -59.07
N SER A 135 22.43 38.21 -60.37
CA SER A 135 22.02 36.93 -60.95
C SER A 135 22.80 35.75 -60.35
N GLN A 136 24.09 35.91 -60.08
CA GLN A 136 24.91 34.88 -59.42
C GLN A 136 24.47 34.62 -57.97
N VAL A 137 24.19 35.68 -57.20
CA VAL A 137 23.70 35.53 -55.83
C VAL A 137 22.28 34.96 -55.81
N ASP A 138 21.43 35.31 -56.78
CA ASP A 138 20.06 34.81 -56.89
C ASP A 138 20.04 33.29 -57.15
N HIS A 139 20.94 32.82 -58.02
CA HIS A 139 21.16 31.38 -58.21
C HIS A 139 21.60 30.69 -56.91
N LYS A 140 22.55 31.27 -56.16
CA LYS A 140 22.97 30.73 -54.86
C LYS A 140 21.82 30.69 -53.86
N VAL A 141 20.96 31.70 -53.84
CA VAL A 141 19.74 31.71 -53.00
C VAL A 141 18.84 30.54 -53.37
N CYS A 142 18.61 30.29 -54.66
CA CYS A 142 17.83 29.14 -55.13
C CYS A 142 18.44 27.80 -54.67
N ASP A 143 19.75 27.61 -54.81
CA ASP A 143 20.45 26.38 -54.41
C ASP A 143 20.39 26.14 -52.88
N VAL A 144 20.60 27.20 -52.10
CA VAL A 144 20.52 27.14 -50.63
C VAL A 144 19.08 26.87 -50.19
N GLN A 145 18.09 27.44 -50.87
CA GLN A 145 16.68 27.19 -50.59
C GLN A 145 16.28 25.74 -50.91
N ALA A 146 16.78 25.17 -52.02
CA ALA A 146 16.61 23.74 -52.32
C ALA A 146 17.31 22.82 -51.30
N SER A 147 18.47 23.25 -50.78
CA SER A 147 19.16 22.53 -49.72
C SER A 147 18.37 22.57 -48.40
N LEU A 148 17.75 23.71 -48.07
CA LEU A 148 16.93 23.86 -46.86
C LEU A 148 15.70 22.97 -46.91
N THR A 149 14.97 22.92 -48.03
CA THR A 149 13.81 22.03 -48.19
C THR A 149 14.20 20.56 -48.08
N THR A 150 15.38 20.18 -48.58
CA THR A 150 15.94 18.82 -48.43
C THR A 150 16.21 18.48 -46.96
N TRP A 151 16.75 19.43 -46.17
CA TRP A 151 16.94 19.24 -44.73
C TRP A 151 15.64 19.14 -43.97
N GLU A 152 14.64 19.97 -44.29
CA GLU A 152 13.30 19.92 -43.69
C GLU A 152 12.64 18.56 -43.92
N GLN A 153 12.70 18.03 -45.15
CA GLN A 153 12.21 16.68 -45.47
C GLN A 153 12.97 15.59 -44.68
N THR A 154 14.28 15.74 -44.50
CA THR A 154 15.10 14.80 -43.73
C THR A 154 14.73 14.80 -42.25
N ILE A 155 14.43 15.98 -41.68
CA ILE A 155 13.97 16.16 -40.30
C ILE A 155 12.63 15.43 -40.11
N THR A 156 11.63 15.71 -40.96
CA THR A 156 10.31 15.04 -40.88
C THR A 156 10.45 13.53 -40.98
N ARG A 157 11.28 13.03 -41.91
CA ARG A 157 11.52 11.58 -42.05
C ARG A 157 12.12 10.96 -40.79
N HIS A 158 13.05 11.64 -40.12
CA HIS A 158 13.64 11.15 -38.87
C HIS A 158 12.63 11.19 -37.71
N GLU A 159 11.80 12.22 -37.62
CA GLU A 159 10.71 12.31 -36.63
C GLU A 159 9.72 11.15 -36.79
N ASP A 160 9.29 10.85 -38.02
CA ASP A 160 8.41 9.72 -38.32
C ASP A 160 9.05 8.38 -37.94
N GLN A 161 10.35 8.20 -38.23
CA GLN A 161 11.09 7.01 -37.87
C GLN A 161 11.20 6.82 -36.36
N ILE A 162 11.49 7.89 -35.61
CA ILE A 162 11.53 7.87 -34.13
C ILE A 162 10.16 7.50 -33.58
N GLN A 163 9.09 8.11 -34.08
CA GLN A 163 7.74 7.86 -33.60
C GLN A 163 7.28 6.42 -33.89
N SER A 164 7.65 5.89 -35.06
CA SER A 164 7.42 4.49 -35.42
C SER A 164 8.18 3.54 -34.48
N ALA A 165 9.46 3.80 -34.21
CA ALA A 165 10.27 3.01 -33.29
C ALA A 165 9.73 3.04 -31.85
N LYS A 166 9.37 4.22 -31.33
CA LYS A 166 8.71 4.38 -30.01
C LYS A 166 7.40 3.59 -29.94
N SER A 167 6.59 3.63 -30.99
CA SER A 167 5.33 2.87 -31.07
C SER A 167 5.57 1.35 -31.08
N ARG A 168 6.61 0.87 -31.75
CA ARG A 168 7.00 -0.55 -31.73
C ARG A 168 7.47 -0.97 -30.34
N LEU A 169 8.31 -0.16 -29.69
CA LEU A 169 8.78 -0.42 -28.32
C LEU A 169 7.60 -0.52 -27.34
N GLU A 170 6.64 0.41 -27.42
CA GLU A 170 5.44 0.38 -26.58
C GLU A 170 4.54 -0.82 -26.87
N LYS A 171 4.38 -1.21 -28.15
CA LYS A 171 3.66 -2.44 -28.49
C LYS A 171 4.34 -3.68 -27.92
N LEU A 172 5.67 -3.77 -28.01
CA LEU A 172 6.43 -4.87 -27.40
C LEU A 172 6.26 -4.85 -25.87
N LYS A 173 6.42 -3.70 -25.22
CA LYS A 173 6.20 -3.55 -23.76
C LYS A 173 4.78 -3.96 -23.34
N LYS A 174 3.75 -3.57 -24.09
CA LYS A 174 2.35 -3.97 -23.82
C LYS A 174 2.09 -5.44 -24.07
N GLN A 175 2.67 -6.02 -25.12
CA GLN A 175 2.51 -7.43 -25.46
C GLN A 175 3.17 -8.35 -24.44
N TYR A 176 4.33 -7.95 -23.89
CA TYR A 176 5.10 -8.77 -22.95
C TYR A 176 4.95 -8.36 -21.49
N GLY A 177 4.41 -7.18 -21.20
CA GLY A 177 4.14 -6.68 -19.84
C GLY A 177 3.24 -7.58 -18.97
N PRO A 178 2.22 -8.29 -19.51
CA PRO A 178 1.42 -9.24 -18.73
C PRO A 178 2.20 -10.46 -18.22
N VAL A 179 3.34 -10.79 -18.84
CA VAL A 179 4.14 -11.98 -18.51
C VAL A 179 5.04 -11.73 -17.27
N SER A 180 5.16 -10.49 -16.78
CA SER A 180 6.13 -10.09 -15.75
C SER A 180 5.56 -9.41 -14.49
N ARG A 181 4.24 -9.44 -14.25
CA ARG A 181 3.58 -8.35 -13.50
C ARG A 181 3.58 -8.31 -11.97
N PHE A 182 3.75 -9.42 -11.25
CA PHE A 182 3.77 -9.36 -9.79
C PHE A 182 5.11 -9.80 -9.25
N PRO A 183 5.83 -9.00 -8.44
CA PRO A 183 6.95 -9.48 -7.65
C PRO A 183 6.56 -10.73 -6.84
N ASP A 184 7.53 -11.60 -6.52
CA ASP A 184 7.24 -12.83 -5.78
C ASP A 184 6.64 -12.52 -4.40
N GLU A 185 7.02 -11.39 -3.81
CA GLU A 185 6.49 -10.87 -2.55
C GLU A 185 4.99 -10.59 -2.64
N ILE A 186 4.53 -9.98 -3.75
CA ILE A 186 3.11 -9.69 -3.95
C ILE A 186 2.32 -10.98 -4.16
N LEU A 187 2.88 -11.93 -4.92
CA LEU A 187 2.26 -13.24 -5.10
C LEU A 187 2.19 -14.01 -3.78
N ARG A 188 3.24 -13.98 -2.96
CA ARG A 188 3.24 -14.57 -1.61
C ARG A 188 2.21 -13.90 -0.71
N SER A 189 2.05 -12.59 -0.77
CA SER A 189 1.01 -11.87 -0.02
C SER A 189 -0.40 -12.24 -0.48
N ILE A 190 -0.63 -12.32 -1.79
CA ILE A 190 -1.92 -12.78 -2.34
C ILE A 190 -2.22 -14.21 -1.87
N PHE A 191 -1.25 -15.13 -1.97
CA PHE A 191 -1.44 -16.49 -1.49
C PHE A 191 -1.67 -16.55 0.01
N ARG A 192 -0.93 -15.75 0.79
CA ARG A 192 -1.12 -15.66 2.24
C ARG A 192 -2.56 -15.25 2.52
N GLU A 193 -3.01 -14.12 1.98
CA GLU A 193 -4.36 -13.59 2.20
C GLU A 193 -5.46 -14.55 1.71
N ALA A 194 -5.28 -15.17 0.54
CA ALA A 194 -6.25 -16.11 -0.02
C ALA A 194 -6.35 -17.43 0.76
N VAL A 195 -5.29 -17.81 1.48
CA VAL A 195 -5.22 -19.06 2.26
C VAL A 195 -5.49 -18.81 3.74
N THR A 196 -5.18 -17.64 4.29
CA THR A 196 -5.52 -17.24 5.66
C THR A 196 -6.90 -16.61 5.66
N LEU A 197 -7.93 -17.41 5.93
CA LEU A 197 -9.21 -16.87 6.39
C LEU A 197 -8.96 -16.03 7.65
N CYS A 198 -9.66 -14.91 7.76
CA CYS A 198 -9.46 -13.87 8.78
C CYS A 198 -9.25 -14.48 10.17
N ARG A 199 -8.01 -14.41 10.70
CA ARG A 199 -7.62 -15.07 11.96
C ARG A 199 -8.46 -14.68 13.18
N LYS A 200 -9.12 -13.52 13.12
CA LYS A 200 -10.01 -13.03 14.19
C LYS A 200 -11.25 -13.91 14.36
N ASP A 201 -11.64 -14.61 13.30
CA ASP A 201 -12.89 -15.36 13.20
C ASP A 201 -12.70 -16.89 13.31
N GLU A 202 -11.46 -17.38 13.39
CA GLU A 202 -11.11 -18.81 13.55
C GLU A 202 -11.69 -19.46 14.81
N LEU A 203 -12.14 -18.63 15.76
CA LEU A 203 -12.76 -19.04 17.02
C LEU A 203 -14.28 -19.25 16.89
N ASP A 204 -14.90 -18.88 15.76
CA ASP A 204 -16.30 -19.16 15.49
C ASP A 204 -16.46 -20.57 14.87
N PRO A 205 -17.19 -21.48 15.53
CA PRO A 205 -17.45 -22.83 15.01
C PRO A 205 -18.09 -22.86 13.62
N ASN A 206 -18.91 -21.86 13.26
CA ASN A 206 -19.54 -21.78 11.94
C ASN A 206 -18.49 -21.49 10.86
N ILE A 207 -17.61 -20.54 11.11
CA ILE A 207 -16.55 -20.12 10.19
C ILE A 207 -15.54 -21.26 10.02
N PHE A 208 -15.19 -21.94 11.11
CA PHE A 208 -14.42 -23.18 11.07
C PHE A 208 -15.08 -24.23 10.16
N GLN A 209 -16.40 -24.42 10.25
CA GLN A 209 -17.11 -25.40 9.44
C GLN A 209 -17.14 -25.01 7.96
N GLU A 210 -17.35 -23.73 7.66
CA GLU A 210 -17.30 -23.20 6.29
C GLU A 210 -15.91 -23.36 5.68
N GLU A 211 -14.86 -23.06 6.44
CA GLU A 211 -13.48 -23.29 6.03
C GLU A 211 -13.20 -24.76 5.76
N TRP A 212 -13.60 -25.62 6.70
CA TRP A 212 -13.43 -27.06 6.56
C TRP A 212 -14.15 -27.59 5.31
N LYS A 213 -15.38 -27.11 5.05
CA LYS A 213 -16.13 -27.43 3.82
C LYS A 213 -15.40 -26.90 2.59
N PHE A 214 -14.97 -25.64 2.58
CA PHE A 214 -14.21 -25.05 1.47
C PHE A 214 -13.00 -25.92 1.15
N ARG A 215 -12.15 -26.21 2.13
CA ARG A 215 -10.91 -26.96 1.91
C ARG A 215 -11.12 -28.43 1.53
N THR A 216 -12.28 -29.02 1.84
CA THR A 216 -12.59 -30.43 1.52
C THR A 216 -13.50 -30.62 0.30
N GLN A 217 -14.28 -29.62 -0.08
CA GLN A 217 -15.26 -29.70 -1.19
C GLN A 217 -14.69 -29.24 -2.52
N TYR A 218 -13.81 -28.24 -2.55
CA TYR A 218 -13.23 -27.78 -3.81
C TYR A 218 -12.21 -28.80 -4.31
N ARG A 219 -12.35 -29.18 -5.60
CA ARG A 219 -11.40 -30.06 -6.26
C ARG A 219 -10.01 -29.45 -6.22
N GLU A 220 -9.01 -30.32 -6.07
CA GLU A 220 -7.59 -29.97 -6.15
C GLU A 220 -7.36 -29.01 -7.32
N LEU A 221 -6.91 -27.79 -7.00
CA LEU A 221 -6.39 -26.88 -8.01
C LEU A 221 -5.20 -27.59 -8.64
N VAL A 222 -5.38 -28.09 -9.87
CA VAL A 222 -4.28 -28.74 -10.57
C VAL A 222 -3.22 -27.68 -10.80
N LEU A 223 -2.12 -27.71 -10.03
CA LEU A 223 -1.04 -26.72 -10.14
C LEU A 223 -0.42 -26.70 -11.55
N SER A 224 -0.67 -27.72 -12.36
CA SER A 224 -0.32 -27.74 -13.80
C SER A 224 -1.09 -26.70 -14.62
N SER A 225 -2.29 -26.29 -14.17
CA SER A 225 -3.16 -25.30 -14.83
C SER A 225 -2.75 -23.85 -14.57
N VAL A 226 -1.96 -23.59 -13.52
CA VAL A 226 -1.39 -22.27 -13.22
C VAL A 226 0.00 -22.12 -13.84
N CYS A 227 0.43 -20.88 -14.07
CA CYS A 227 1.75 -20.63 -14.66
C CYS A 227 2.87 -21.16 -13.75
N TYR A 228 4.02 -21.51 -14.33
CA TYR A 228 5.14 -22.11 -13.59
C TYR A 228 5.62 -21.24 -12.42
N ARG A 229 5.54 -19.90 -12.53
CA ARG A 229 5.95 -19.01 -11.45
C ARG A 229 5.04 -19.14 -10.22
N TRP A 230 3.73 -19.20 -10.43
CA TRP A 230 2.76 -19.46 -9.35
C TRP A 230 3.03 -20.82 -8.70
N ARG A 231 3.29 -21.84 -9.52
CA ARG A 231 3.64 -23.18 -9.02
C ARG A 231 4.91 -23.18 -8.19
N THR A 232 5.95 -22.49 -8.66
CA THR A 232 7.26 -22.40 -7.97
C THR A 232 7.09 -21.70 -6.63
N ILE A 233 6.45 -20.52 -6.60
CA ILE A 233 6.20 -19.77 -5.36
C ILE A 233 5.35 -20.60 -4.40
N ALA A 234 4.31 -21.25 -4.91
CA ALA A 234 3.46 -22.09 -4.07
C ALA A 234 4.27 -23.25 -3.46
N GLN A 235 5.10 -23.94 -4.25
CA GLN A 235 5.94 -25.05 -3.76
C GLN A 235 7.04 -24.61 -2.79
N GLU A 236 7.65 -23.44 -2.97
CA GLU A 236 8.71 -22.93 -2.11
C GLU A 236 8.20 -22.30 -0.81
N TYR A 237 6.94 -21.85 -0.79
CA TYR A 237 6.38 -21.14 0.35
C TYR A 237 5.57 -22.08 1.25
N GLY A 238 6.29 -22.88 2.05
CA GLY A 238 5.72 -23.94 2.90
C GLY A 238 4.57 -23.52 3.82
N ALA A 239 4.55 -22.25 4.26
CA ALA A 239 3.48 -21.71 5.10
C ALA A 239 2.08 -21.84 4.46
N LEU A 240 1.96 -21.83 3.13
CA LEU A 240 0.67 -22.03 2.43
C LEU A 240 0.07 -23.41 2.67
N TRP A 241 0.91 -24.40 2.92
CA TRP A 241 0.53 -25.80 3.07
C TRP A 241 0.49 -26.24 4.54
N SER A 242 0.81 -25.33 5.46
CA SER A 242 0.85 -25.63 6.90
C SER A 242 -0.53 -25.86 7.51
N HIS A 243 -1.61 -25.41 6.85
CA HIS A 243 -2.99 -25.54 7.32
C HIS A 243 -3.66 -26.78 6.70
N ILE A 244 -3.69 -27.89 7.43
CA ILE A 244 -4.15 -29.19 6.92
C ILE A 244 -5.49 -29.57 7.57
N PRO A 245 -6.58 -29.66 6.80
CA PRO A 245 -7.82 -30.26 7.28
C PRO A 245 -7.69 -31.79 7.29
N LEU A 246 -8.07 -32.42 8.40
CA LEU A 246 -8.16 -33.87 8.50
C LEU A 246 -9.60 -34.31 8.20
N PRO A 247 -9.85 -34.93 7.03
CA PRO A 247 -11.19 -35.34 6.65
C PRO A 247 -11.67 -36.55 7.47
N PRO A 248 -12.99 -36.73 7.59
CA PRO A 248 -13.59 -37.79 8.37
C PRO A 248 -13.46 -39.19 7.75
N SER A 249 -13.13 -39.25 6.46
CA SER A 249 -12.97 -40.49 5.71
C SER A 249 -11.51 -40.75 5.37
N SER A 250 -11.09 -42.00 5.56
CA SER A 250 -9.82 -42.50 5.03
C SER A 250 -10.08 -42.96 3.60
N SER A 251 -9.66 -42.13 2.65
CA SER A 251 -9.55 -42.51 1.25
C SER A 251 -8.08 -42.47 0.87
N ALA A 252 -7.68 -43.27 -0.13
CA ALA A 252 -6.31 -43.21 -0.63
C ALA A 252 -5.92 -41.79 -1.10
N GLY A 253 -6.89 -41.04 -1.65
CA GLY A 253 -6.71 -39.65 -2.04
C GLY A 253 -6.45 -38.72 -0.86
N SER A 254 -7.26 -38.79 0.21
CA SER A 254 -7.08 -37.95 1.40
C SER A 254 -5.75 -38.20 2.10
N THR A 255 -5.35 -39.47 2.23
CA THR A 255 -4.05 -39.87 2.80
C THR A 255 -2.89 -39.27 2.00
N SER A 256 -2.93 -39.41 0.67
CA SER A 256 -1.90 -38.89 -0.23
C SER A 256 -1.82 -37.36 -0.18
N LEU A 257 -2.97 -36.69 -0.07
CA LEU A 257 -3.06 -35.24 0.02
C LEU A 257 -2.46 -34.71 1.34
N ILE A 258 -2.78 -35.34 2.48
CA ILE A 258 -2.21 -34.98 3.78
C ILE A 258 -0.69 -35.10 3.75
N LEU A 259 -0.16 -36.24 3.26
CA LEU A 259 1.28 -36.45 3.12
C LEU A 259 1.91 -35.43 2.17
N HIS A 260 1.23 -35.09 1.07
CA HIS A 260 1.71 -34.10 0.13
C HIS A 260 1.81 -32.71 0.78
N TYR A 261 0.76 -32.24 1.46
CA TYR A 261 0.78 -30.94 2.14
C TYR A 261 1.80 -30.90 3.29
N ALA A 262 1.88 -31.96 4.09
CA ALA A 262 2.92 -32.08 5.10
C ALA A 262 4.31 -32.01 4.46
N SER A 263 4.55 -32.68 3.32
CA SER A 263 5.84 -32.62 2.61
C SER A 263 6.18 -31.21 2.15
N LEU A 264 5.22 -30.47 1.58
CA LEU A 264 5.41 -29.10 1.09
C LEU A 264 5.57 -28.08 2.22
N ALA A 265 4.94 -28.31 3.37
CA ALA A 265 5.07 -27.41 4.52
C ALA A 265 6.46 -27.48 5.16
N ASN A 266 7.20 -28.58 5.04
CA ASN A 266 8.48 -28.81 5.72
C ASN A 266 9.50 -27.67 5.48
N PRO A 267 10.09 -27.03 6.52
CA PRO A 267 10.05 -27.35 7.95
C PRO A 267 9.06 -26.51 8.79
N VAL A 268 8.08 -25.87 8.15
CA VAL A 268 7.09 -25.02 8.83
C VAL A 268 6.19 -25.87 9.74
N PRO A 269 5.99 -25.47 11.01
CA PRO A 269 5.07 -26.12 11.93
C PRO A 269 3.63 -26.18 11.39
N LEU A 270 2.96 -27.30 11.59
CA LEU A 270 1.63 -27.55 11.03
C LEU A 270 0.51 -27.01 11.93
N HIS A 271 -0.58 -26.56 11.28
CA HIS A 271 -1.86 -26.24 11.88
C HIS A 271 -2.91 -27.26 11.41
N LEU A 272 -3.46 -28.04 12.34
CA LEU A 272 -4.42 -29.10 12.01
C LEU A 272 -5.86 -28.67 12.29
N TYR A 273 -6.77 -28.90 11.34
CA TYR A 273 -8.21 -28.67 11.50
C TYR A 273 -8.93 -30.01 11.54
N ILE A 274 -9.59 -30.31 12.66
CA ILE A 274 -10.17 -31.62 12.91
C ILE A 274 -11.64 -31.47 13.29
N ILE A 275 -12.53 -32.18 12.60
CA ILE A 275 -13.91 -32.40 13.05
C ILE A 275 -13.97 -33.79 13.66
N TYR A 276 -14.15 -33.89 14.97
CA TYR A 276 -14.17 -35.19 15.65
C TYR A 276 -15.58 -35.75 15.82
N ARG A 277 -15.71 -37.03 15.45
CA ARG A 277 -16.83 -37.90 15.76
C ARG A 277 -16.28 -39.24 16.29
N PRO A 278 -16.89 -39.87 17.30
CA PRO A 278 -16.37 -41.10 17.91
C PRO A 278 -16.09 -42.22 16.90
N ASN A 279 -16.98 -42.41 15.93
CA ASN A 279 -16.83 -43.42 14.88
C ASN A 279 -15.65 -43.16 13.91
N MET A 280 -15.02 -42.00 13.98
CA MET A 280 -13.87 -41.62 13.15
C MET A 280 -12.54 -41.72 13.88
N PHE A 281 -12.52 -42.06 15.17
CA PHE A 281 -11.30 -42.11 15.98
C PHE A 281 -10.16 -42.87 15.29
N ARG A 282 -10.46 -44.06 14.73
CA ARG A 282 -9.47 -44.89 14.03
C ARG A 282 -8.90 -44.21 12.78
N VAL A 283 -9.75 -43.57 11.98
CA VAL A 283 -9.35 -42.88 10.75
C VAL A 283 -8.50 -41.64 11.07
N LEU A 284 -8.93 -40.84 12.05
CA LEU A 284 -8.19 -39.65 12.45
C LEU A 284 -6.86 -40.01 13.07
N SER A 285 -6.78 -41.08 13.88
CA SER A 285 -5.52 -41.55 14.45
C SER A 285 -4.52 -41.94 13.35
N GLN A 286 -4.97 -42.65 12.31
CA GLN A 286 -4.13 -42.93 11.14
C GLN A 286 -3.65 -41.65 10.44
N HIS A 287 -4.53 -40.66 10.25
CA HIS A 287 -4.12 -39.38 9.66
C HIS A 287 -3.11 -38.62 10.53
N LEU A 288 -3.26 -38.67 11.86
CA LEU A 288 -2.33 -38.04 12.80
C LEU A 288 -0.95 -38.71 12.78
N GLU A 289 -0.90 -40.04 12.71
CA GLU A 289 0.36 -40.80 12.58
C GLU A 289 1.16 -40.39 11.31
N LEU A 290 0.48 -40.05 10.22
CA LEU A 290 1.13 -39.57 8.99
C LEU A 290 1.79 -38.19 9.16
N VAL A 291 1.24 -37.38 10.06
CA VAL A 291 1.69 -36.01 10.32
C VAL A 291 2.74 -35.98 11.42
N ASP A 292 2.64 -36.89 12.38
CA ASP A 292 3.47 -37.01 13.60
C ASP A 292 4.86 -37.63 13.35
N ALA A 293 5.46 -37.39 12.18
CA ALA A 293 6.79 -37.87 11.83
C ALA A 293 7.92 -37.12 12.61
N GLY A 294 7.76 -36.95 13.92
CA GLY A 294 8.63 -36.17 14.80
C GLY A 294 8.46 -34.65 14.64
N ARG A 295 7.34 -34.20 14.05
CA ARG A 295 7.08 -32.79 13.77
C ARG A 295 6.25 -32.17 14.88
N LEU A 296 6.68 -31.01 15.36
CA LEU A 296 5.87 -30.20 16.26
C LEU A 296 4.74 -29.52 15.48
N CYS A 297 3.51 -29.71 15.94
CA CYS A 297 2.38 -28.91 15.49
C CYS A 297 2.43 -27.54 16.18
N SER A 298 2.28 -26.46 15.44
CA SER A 298 2.13 -25.14 16.07
C SER A 298 0.77 -25.02 16.73
N SER A 299 -0.27 -25.58 16.10
CA SER A 299 -1.64 -25.47 16.58
C SER A 299 -2.51 -26.63 16.12
N ILE A 300 -3.44 -27.05 16.96
CA ILE A 300 -4.49 -28.02 16.63
C ILE A 300 -5.83 -27.40 16.97
N SER A 301 -6.70 -27.28 15.97
CA SER A 301 -8.07 -26.80 16.12
C SER A 301 -9.04 -27.97 15.95
N LEU A 302 -9.68 -28.36 17.04
CA LEU A 302 -10.57 -29.51 17.14
C LEU A 302 -12.01 -29.03 17.38
N MET A 303 -12.89 -29.30 16.43
CA MET A 303 -14.33 -29.07 16.59
C MET A 303 -15.05 -30.37 16.93
N THR A 304 -15.83 -30.38 18.00
CA THR A 304 -16.58 -31.56 18.42
C THR A 304 -17.78 -31.23 19.32
N ASN A 305 -18.79 -32.10 19.26
CA ASN A 305 -19.96 -32.03 20.14
C ASN A 305 -19.95 -33.16 21.19
N TYR A 306 -18.82 -33.83 21.43
CA TYR A 306 -18.74 -34.94 22.38
C TYR A 306 -17.94 -34.52 23.61
N ALA A 307 -18.35 -34.98 24.80
CA ALA A 307 -17.63 -34.73 26.04
C ALA A 307 -16.46 -35.71 26.21
N ASP A 308 -16.66 -36.97 25.85
CA ASP A 308 -15.61 -37.99 25.92
C ASP A 308 -14.73 -37.97 24.67
N ILE A 309 -13.76 -37.04 24.67
CA ILE A 309 -12.71 -36.92 23.65
C ILE A 309 -11.32 -37.23 24.21
N THR A 310 -11.20 -37.57 25.48
CA THR A 310 -9.94 -37.83 26.17
C THR A 310 -9.09 -38.89 25.44
N PRO A 311 -9.65 -40.03 24.96
CA PRO A 311 -8.87 -41.01 24.19
C PRO A 311 -8.28 -40.43 22.91
N PHE A 312 -8.96 -39.47 22.28
CA PHE A 312 -8.48 -38.79 21.08
C PHE A 312 -7.43 -37.72 21.38
N LEU A 313 -7.57 -36.99 22.49
CA LEU A 313 -6.55 -36.05 22.93
C LEU A 313 -5.20 -36.75 23.20
N LEU A 314 -5.23 -38.00 23.66
CA LEU A 314 -4.03 -38.82 23.86
C LEU A 314 -3.30 -39.17 22.55
N SER A 315 -3.98 -39.18 21.40
CA SER A 315 -3.37 -39.48 20.10
C SER A 315 -2.97 -38.24 19.31
N LEU A 316 -3.16 -37.03 19.86
CA LEU A 316 -2.71 -35.81 19.21
C LEU A 316 -1.18 -35.70 19.25
N PRO A 317 -0.55 -35.21 18.16
CA PRO A 317 0.87 -34.87 18.17
C PRO A 317 1.13 -33.72 19.14
N SER A 318 2.39 -33.56 19.52
CA SER A 318 2.80 -32.46 20.41
C SER A 318 2.45 -31.11 19.76
N THR A 319 1.71 -30.27 20.49
CA THR A 319 1.23 -28.97 20.01
C THR A 319 1.49 -27.84 20.99
N CYS A 320 1.85 -26.67 20.47
CA CYS A 320 2.00 -25.45 21.27
C CYS A 320 0.65 -24.79 21.57
N THR A 321 -0.31 -24.90 20.63
CA THR A 321 -1.65 -24.32 20.77
C THR A 321 -2.72 -25.40 20.58
N LEU A 322 -3.69 -25.46 21.48
CA LEU A 322 -4.86 -26.33 21.36
C LEU A 322 -6.14 -25.50 21.39
N ARG A 323 -6.98 -25.63 20.37
CA ARG A 323 -8.28 -24.97 20.30
C ARG A 323 -9.38 -26.02 20.26
N LEU A 324 -10.28 -25.98 21.23
CA LEU A 324 -11.40 -26.91 21.36
C LEU A 324 -12.69 -26.12 21.14
N LEU A 325 -13.38 -26.44 20.06
CA LEU A 325 -14.56 -25.74 19.57
C LEU A 325 -15.77 -26.67 19.60
N THR A 326 -16.94 -26.15 19.93
CA THR A 326 -18.19 -26.91 19.93
C THR A 326 -19.25 -26.18 19.14
N HIS A 327 -20.08 -26.93 18.43
CA HIS A 327 -21.25 -26.40 17.72
C HIS A 327 -22.54 -26.77 18.50
N ALA A 328 -22.41 -27.01 19.80
CA ALA A 328 -23.52 -27.50 20.60
C ALA A 328 -24.55 -26.38 20.83
N ARG A 329 -25.63 -26.40 20.02
CA ARG A 329 -26.75 -25.47 20.13
C ARG A 329 -27.60 -25.71 21.39
N ASP A 330 -27.45 -26.88 22.01
CA ASP A 330 -28.11 -27.24 23.25
C ASP A 330 -27.62 -26.38 24.43
N GLY A 331 -26.44 -25.75 24.28
CA GLY A 331 -25.82 -24.93 25.32
C GLY A 331 -25.28 -25.74 26.49
N SER A 332 -25.11 -27.06 26.33
CA SER A 332 -24.52 -27.89 27.37
C SER A 332 -23.01 -27.68 27.41
N LEU A 333 -22.50 -27.26 28.57
CA LEU A 333 -21.06 -27.18 28.81
C LEU A 333 -20.49 -28.60 28.89
N LYS A 334 -19.43 -28.87 28.14
CA LYS A 334 -18.81 -30.19 28.10
C LYS A 334 -17.54 -30.24 28.91
N THR A 335 -17.50 -31.13 29.89
CA THR A 335 -16.28 -31.39 30.65
C THR A 335 -15.38 -32.35 29.87
N ILE A 336 -14.12 -31.95 29.71
CA ILE A 336 -13.09 -32.69 29.00
C ILE A 336 -11.87 -32.86 29.90
N GLN A 337 -11.23 -34.02 29.87
CA GLN A 337 -9.99 -34.24 30.61
C GLN A 337 -8.82 -33.95 29.68
N ILE A 338 -7.94 -33.03 30.07
CA ILE A 338 -6.72 -32.69 29.32
C ILE A 338 -5.59 -33.62 29.79
N PRO A 339 -5.12 -34.56 28.95
CA PRO A 339 -4.09 -35.52 29.34
C PRO A 339 -2.71 -34.90 29.55
N THR A 340 -1.90 -35.52 30.40
CA THR A 340 -0.53 -35.07 30.68
C THR A 340 0.35 -35.02 29.44
N SER A 341 0.16 -35.94 28.48
CA SER A 341 0.89 -35.94 27.21
C SER A 341 0.73 -34.64 26.44
N VAL A 342 -0.50 -34.11 26.38
CA VAL A 342 -0.82 -32.84 25.71
C VAL A 342 -0.20 -31.66 26.44
N THR A 343 -0.24 -31.65 27.77
CA THR A 343 0.23 -30.49 28.57
C THR A 343 1.74 -30.23 28.53
N SER A 344 2.54 -31.21 28.09
CA SER A 344 4.00 -31.13 28.11
C SER A 344 4.58 -29.99 27.26
N HIS A 345 3.94 -29.67 26.13
CA HIS A 345 4.38 -28.64 25.18
C HIS A 345 3.32 -27.54 24.98
N LEU A 346 2.19 -27.64 25.67
CA LEU A 346 1.05 -26.75 25.47
C LEU A 346 1.29 -25.40 26.14
N GLU A 347 1.45 -24.37 25.32
CA GLU A 347 1.61 -22.98 25.77
C GLU A 347 0.28 -22.23 25.77
N GLN A 348 -0.62 -22.55 24.83
CA GLN A 348 -1.87 -21.82 24.64
C GLN A 348 -3.06 -22.78 24.52
N ILE A 349 -4.13 -22.50 25.26
CA ILE A 349 -5.39 -23.23 25.12
C ILE A 349 -6.55 -22.27 24.87
N TYR A 350 -7.41 -22.65 23.92
CA TYR A 350 -8.69 -22.00 23.64
C TYR A 350 -9.83 -23.00 23.83
N LEU A 351 -10.84 -22.65 24.62
CA LEU A 351 -12.02 -23.46 24.87
C LEU A 351 -13.29 -22.68 24.51
N SER A 352 -14.07 -23.14 23.54
CA SER A 352 -15.45 -22.68 23.31
C SER A 352 -16.42 -23.72 23.83
N ASP A 353 -17.21 -23.35 24.84
CA ASP A 353 -18.18 -24.16 25.58
C ASP A 353 -17.65 -25.55 26.02
N PHE A 354 -16.38 -25.56 26.43
CA PHE A 354 -15.75 -26.67 27.12
C PHE A 354 -15.26 -26.25 28.51
N GLN A 355 -15.24 -27.22 29.42
CA GLN A 355 -14.58 -27.16 30.71
C GLN A 355 -13.41 -28.13 30.71
N ALA A 356 -12.20 -27.63 30.95
CA ALA A 356 -11.02 -28.47 31.10
C ALA A 356 -10.85 -28.99 32.54
N VAL A 357 -10.62 -30.29 32.67
CA VAL A 357 -10.10 -30.94 33.87
C VAL A 357 -8.68 -31.38 33.58
N TRP A 358 -7.72 -30.81 34.32
CA TRP A 358 -6.30 -31.02 34.07
C TRP A 358 -5.81 -32.28 34.78
N LEU A 359 -5.29 -33.24 34.03
CA LEU A 359 -4.70 -34.46 34.62
C LEU A 359 -3.24 -34.27 35.05
N SER A 360 -2.57 -33.23 34.52
CA SER A 360 -1.21 -32.86 34.91
C SER A 360 -1.21 -31.87 36.07
N SER A 361 -0.31 -32.08 37.03
CA SER A 361 0.00 -31.12 38.09
C SER A 361 1.03 -30.07 37.67
N ASN A 362 1.62 -30.18 36.47
CA ASN A 362 2.62 -29.25 35.93
C ASN A 362 2.17 -28.81 34.55
N VAL A 363 1.71 -27.57 34.44
CA VAL A 363 1.10 -27.03 33.21
C VAL A 363 1.79 -25.71 32.87
N HIS A 364 2.48 -25.68 31.72
CA HIS A 364 3.25 -24.53 31.25
C HIS A 364 2.46 -23.65 30.28
N LEU A 365 1.28 -23.19 30.70
CA LEU A 365 0.47 -22.29 29.88
C LEU A 365 0.98 -20.86 30.00
N SER A 366 1.11 -20.16 28.87
CA SER A 366 1.31 -18.71 28.78
C SER A 366 0.00 -17.99 28.50
N ARG A 367 -0.96 -18.64 27.81
CA ARG A 367 -2.28 -18.08 27.48
C ARG A 367 -3.40 -19.08 27.71
N TYR A 368 -4.45 -18.62 28.38
CA TYR A 368 -5.68 -19.36 28.60
C TYR A 368 -6.86 -18.52 28.08
N GLU A 369 -7.63 -19.07 27.15
CA GLU A 369 -8.82 -18.42 26.61
C GLU A 369 -10.03 -19.34 26.69
N SER A 370 -11.12 -18.84 27.25
CA SER A 370 -12.38 -19.54 27.41
C SER A 370 -13.52 -18.65 26.96
N ARG A 371 -14.39 -19.20 26.14
CA ARG A 371 -15.64 -18.60 25.69
C ARG A 371 -16.77 -19.55 26.04
N ILE A 372 -17.71 -19.09 26.86
CA ILE A 372 -18.92 -19.85 27.16
C ILE A 372 -20.09 -19.00 26.66
N SER A 373 -21.00 -19.59 25.91
CA SER A 373 -22.13 -18.89 25.29
C SER A 373 -23.35 -18.79 26.20
N ARG A 374 -23.41 -19.57 27.29
CA ARG A 374 -24.56 -19.64 28.20
C ARG A 374 -24.15 -19.80 29.66
N ILE A 375 -25.09 -19.49 30.55
CA ILE A 375 -24.96 -19.71 32.00
C ILE A 375 -24.70 -21.20 32.26
N ALA A 376 -23.61 -21.50 32.94
CA ALA A 376 -23.25 -22.86 33.32
C ALA A 376 -22.88 -22.88 34.80
N SER A 377 -23.50 -23.80 35.56
CA SER A 377 -23.05 -24.11 36.91
C SER A 377 -21.72 -24.85 36.81
N MET A 378 -20.65 -24.29 37.37
CA MET A 378 -19.31 -24.89 37.32
C MET A 378 -18.83 -25.25 38.72
N THR A 379 -18.40 -26.50 38.89
CA THR A 379 -17.95 -27.05 40.18
C THR A 379 -16.42 -27.16 40.32
N HIS A 380 -15.64 -26.89 39.27
CA HIS A 380 -14.19 -27.16 39.27
C HIS A 380 -13.34 -26.02 38.70
N ALA A 381 -12.08 -25.97 39.14
CA ALA A 381 -11.07 -25.01 38.73
C ALA A 381 -10.81 -25.08 37.22
N ILE A 382 -11.17 -24.00 36.53
CA ILE A 382 -11.02 -23.82 35.09
C ILE A 382 -9.54 -23.68 34.69
N ILE A 383 -8.77 -22.98 35.53
CA ILE A 383 -7.34 -22.76 35.36
C ILE A 383 -6.60 -23.65 36.37
N PRO A 384 -5.60 -24.44 35.94
CA PRO A 384 -4.89 -25.32 36.86
C PRO A 384 -4.05 -24.49 37.84
N ALA A 385 -4.04 -24.91 39.11
CA ALA A 385 -3.29 -24.24 40.18
C ALA A 385 -1.78 -24.12 39.89
N SER A 386 -1.28 -25.02 39.03
CA SER A 386 0.12 -25.11 38.62
C SER A 386 0.52 -24.21 37.46
N ALA A 387 -0.39 -23.39 36.90
CA ALA A 387 -0.12 -22.54 35.75
C ALA A 387 0.71 -21.28 36.12
N SER A 388 1.91 -21.48 36.66
CA SER A 388 2.77 -20.40 37.14
C SER A 388 3.31 -19.49 36.03
N THR A 389 3.30 -19.93 34.78
CA THR A 389 3.76 -19.17 33.61
C THR A 389 2.65 -18.39 32.90
N LEU A 390 1.42 -18.45 33.42
CA LEU A 390 0.25 -17.88 32.75
C LEU A 390 0.32 -16.36 32.75
N GLN A 391 0.36 -15.75 31.56
CA GLN A 391 0.46 -14.30 31.37
C GLN A 391 -0.88 -13.67 30.97
N VAL A 392 -1.67 -14.39 30.17
CA VAL A 392 -2.92 -13.89 29.60
C VAL A 392 -4.08 -14.81 29.94
N VAL A 393 -5.12 -14.26 30.54
CA VAL A 393 -6.40 -14.92 30.80
C VAL A 393 -7.50 -14.20 30.03
N ARG A 394 -8.24 -14.93 29.20
CA ARG A 394 -9.42 -14.42 28.52
C ARG A 394 -10.62 -15.28 28.85
N ALA A 395 -11.69 -14.68 29.35
CA ALA A 395 -12.88 -15.36 29.84
C ALA A 395 -14.13 -14.59 29.42
N SER A 396 -14.82 -15.05 28.38
CA SER A 396 -15.99 -14.38 27.80
C SER A 396 -17.27 -15.19 27.97
N GLY A 397 -18.39 -14.48 28.19
CA GLY A 397 -19.75 -15.03 28.24
C GLY A 397 -20.05 -15.97 29.43
N MET A 398 -19.26 -15.90 30.50
CA MET A 398 -19.44 -16.75 31.66
C MET A 398 -20.35 -16.08 32.70
N MET A 399 -21.43 -16.78 33.07
CA MET A 399 -22.20 -16.51 34.28
C MET A 399 -22.05 -17.71 35.19
N PHE A 400 -21.52 -17.48 36.39
CA PHE A 400 -21.21 -18.53 37.33
C PHE A 400 -22.14 -18.49 38.53
N GLU A 401 -22.69 -19.64 38.89
CA GLU A 401 -23.20 -19.84 40.24
C GLU A 401 -22.00 -19.85 41.20
N GLN A 402 -22.08 -19.04 42.25
CA GLN A 402 -21.01 -18.92 43.24
C GLN A 402 -20.68 -20.30 43.83
N SER A 403 -19.52 -20.85 43.52
CA SER A 403 -19.02 -22.05 44.19
C SER A 403 -18.65 -21.71 45.63
N SER A 404 -18.99 -22.59 46.58
CA SER A 404 -18.70 -22.43 48.00
C SER A 404 -17.19 -22.32 48.28
N THR A 405 -16.79 -21.13 48.73
CA THR A 405 -15.61 -20.80 49.55
C THR A 405 -14.39 -21.72 49.42
N THR A 406 -13.73 -21.68 48.27
CA THR A 406 -12.33 -22.09 48.13
C THR A 406 -11.41 -20.90 48.41
N THR A 407 -10.24 -21.17 49.01
CA THR A 407 -9.18 -20.15 49.10
C THR A 407 -8.78 -19.73 47.68
N PRO A 408 -8.75 -18.42 47.37
CA PRO A 408 -8.46 -17.96 46.01
C PRO A 408 -7.02 -18.33 45.61
N LEU A 409 -6.87 -18.82 44.38
CA LEU A 409 -5.58 -19.16 43.80
C LEU A 409 -4.82 -17.89 43.40
N ILE A 410 -3.53 -17.82 43.73
CA ILE A 410 -2.69 -16.68 43.36
C ILE A 410 -2.02 -16.95 42.02
N LEU A 411 -2.39 -16.17 41.00
CA LEU A 411 -1.81 -16.24 39.66
C LEU A 411 -0.74 -15.14 39.52
N THR A 412 0.48 -15.43 39.98
CA THR A 412 1.55 -14.43 40.15
C THR A 412 2.11 -13.83 38.87
N SER A 413 1.82 -14.43 37.71
CA SER A 413 2.41 -14.03 36.42
C SER A 413 1.39 -13.43 35.45
N VAL A 414 0.11 -13.38 35.83
CA VAL A 414 -0.95 -12.90 34.93
C VAL A 414 -0.91 -11.38 34.85
N GLU A 415 -0.49 -10.89 33.70
CA GLU A 415 -0.38 -9.46 33.39
C GLU A 415 -1.63 -8.92 32.70
N GLN A 416 -2.36 -9.78 31.98
CA GLN A 416 -3.52 -9.39 31.17
C GLN A 416 -4.74 -10.27 31.48
N VAL A 417 -5.86 -9.62 31.77
CA VAL A 417 -7.17 -10.26 31.92
C VAL A 417 -8.14 -9.61 30.95
N GLN A 418 -8.81 -10.40 30.12
CA GLN A 418 -9.92 -9.95 29.27
C GLN A 418 -11.19 -10.72 29.65
N CYS A 419 -12.26 -10.02 30.00
CA CYS A 419 -13.50 -10.66 30.42
C CYS A 419 -14.72 -9.73 30.35
N SER A 420 -15.92 -10.26 30.59
CA SER A 420 -17.06 -9.40 30.95
C SER A 420 -16.98 -8.93 32.39
N LEU A 421 -17.67 -7.85 32.74
CA LEU A 421 -17.81 -7.38 34.13
C LEU A 421 -18.34 -8.49 35.04
N THR A 422 -19.41 -9.16 34.62
CA THR A 422 -20.02 -10.30 35.33
C THR A 422 -19.05 -11.45 35.55
N SER A 423 -18.26 -11.82 34.53
CA SER A 423 -17.25 -12.88 34.66
C SER A 423 -16.16 -12.49 35.68
N PHE A 424 -15.80 -11.22 35.71
CA PHE A 424 -14.81 -10.72 36.66
C PHE A 424 -15.33 -10.74 38.10
N THR A 425 -16.52 -10.20 38.34
CA THR A 425 -17.10 -10.07 39.68
C THR A 425 -17.48 -11.41 40.27
N SER A 426 -18.23 -12.23 39.52
CA SER A 426 -18.77 -13.49 40.03
C SER A 426 -17.69 -14.57 40.19
N PHE A 427 -16.67 -14.57 39.34
CA PHE A 427 -15.73 -15.70 39.22
C PHE A 427 -14.27 -15.33 39.31
N LEU A 428 -13.75 -14.47 38.42
CA LEU A 428 -12.28 -14.28 38.38
C LEU A 428 -11.76 -13.66 39.68
N SER A 429 -12.46 -12.67 40.24
CA SER A 429 -12.07 -12.01 41.49
C SER A 429 -12.33 -12.88 42.73
N THR A 430 -13.25 -13.85 42.66
CA THR A 430 -13.57 -14.74 43.78
C THR A 430 -12.59 -15.91 43.83
N GLN A 431 -12.24 -16.47 42.67
CA GLN A 431 -11.38 -17.65 42.54
C GLN A 431 -9.89 -17.32 42.44
N PHE A 432 -9.53 -16.13 41.96
CA PHE A 432 -8.14 -15.80 41.67
C PHE A 432 -7.67 -14.48 42.33
N ARG A 433 -6.35 -14.36 42.46
CA ARG A 433 -5.65 -13.11 42.82
C ARG A 433 -4.59 -12.82 41.77
N PHE A 434 -4.56 -11.58 41.30
CA PHE A 434 -3.69 -11.12 40.21
C PHE A 434 -2.73 -10.03 40.72
N PRO A 435 -1.63 -10.36 41.42
CA PRO A 435 -0.76 -9.37 42.05
C PRO A 435 -0.01 -8.49 41.04
N VAL A 436 0.19 -8.97 39.81
CA VAL A 436 0.93 -8.26 38.75
C VAL A 436 0.03 -7.80 37.61
N LEU A 437 -1.30 -7.74 37.82
CA LEU A 437 -2.24 -7.32 36.78
C LEU A 437 -1.89 -5.92 36.26
N GLN A 438 -1.63 -5.81 34.96
CA GLN A 438 -1.31 -4.54 34.31
C GLN A 438 -2.44 -4.08 33.38
N HIS A 439 -3.07 -5.03 32.69
CA HIS A 439 -4.08 -4.80 31.68
C HIS A 439 -5.38 -5.54 32.04
N LEU A 440 -6.48 -4.79 32.17
CA LEU A 440 -7.83 -5.33 32.23
C LEU A 440 -8.62 -4.92 30.97
N THR A 441 -9.11 -5.87 30.18
CA THR A 441 -10.06 -5.62 29.09
C THR A 441 -11.45 -6.07 29.51
N ILE A 442 -12.44 -5.19 29.33
CA ILE A 442 -13.85 -5.40 29.63
C ILE A 442 -14.60 -5.51 28.30
N ASP A 443 -15.12 -6.69 27.99
CA ASP A 443 -15.82 -6.95 26.72
C ASP A 443 -17.33 -6.70 26.80
N ASP A 444 -17.91 -6.65 28.00
CA ASP A 444 -19.36 -6.51 28.22
C ASP A 444 -19.65 -6.05 29.67
N SER A 445 -20.75 -5.32 29.87
CA SER A 445 -21.18 -4.67 31.11
C SER A 445 -22.42 -5.29 31.78
N SER A 446 -22.85 -6.48 31.35
CA SER A 446 -24.08 -7.14 31.81
C SER A 446 -24.33 -7.14 33.33
N ASP A 447 -25.62 -7.11 33.73
CA ASP A 447 -26.26 -7.25 35.06
C ASP A 447 -25.37 -7.42 36.30
N ILE A 448 -24.50 -6.44 36.60
CA ILE A 448 -23.76 -6.40 37.86
C ILE A 448 -24.20 -5.23 38.73
N SER A 449 -24.25 -5.42 40.04
CA SER A 449 -24.37 -4.28 40.95
C SER A 449 -23.01 -3.60 41.14
N ILE A 450 -23.03 -2.29 41.40
CA ILE A 450 -21.81 -1.55 41.73
C ILE A 450 -21.14 -2.08 43.00
N GLU A 451 -21.90 -2.65 43.93
CA GLU A 451 -21.36 -3.23 45.17
C GLU A 451 -20.60 -4.52 44.90
N ASP A 452 -21.07 -5.37 43.98
CA ASP A 452 -20.34 -6.57 43.55
C ASP A 452 -19.01 -6.20 42.88
N TRP A 453 -19.01 -5.13 42.09
CA TRP A 453 -17.79 -4.60 41.49
C TRP A 453 -16.81 -4.05 42.53
N LYS A 454 -17.30 -3.31 43.53
CA LYS A 454 -16.47 -2.82 44.64
C LYS A 454 -15.84 -3.96 45.42
N ASP A 455 -16.62 -5.01 45.73
CA ASP A 455 -16.10 -6.20 46.41
C ASP A 455 -15.04 -6.91 45.54
N ALA A 456 -15.28 -7.06 44.24
CA ALA A 456 -14.32 -7.64 43.30
C ALA A 456 -13.02 -6.83 43.21
N LEU A 457 -13.10 -5.50 43.14
CA LEU A 457 -11.93 -4.62 43.13
C LEU A 457 -11.18 -4.62 44.46
N GLY A 458 -11.88 -4.70 45.59
CA GLY A 458 -11.28 -4.79 46.92
C GLY A 458 -10.39 -6.02 47.10
N LYS A 459 -10.57 -7.04 46.26
CA LYS A 459 -9.76 -8.27 46.22
C LYS A 459 -8.50 -8.13 45.37
N LEU A 460 -8.35 -7.06 44.57
CA LEU A 460 -7.14 -6.81 43.80
C LEU A 460 -6.02 -6.26 44.68
N VAL A 461 -4.82 -6.81 44.53
CA VAL A 461 -3.61 -6.34 45.23
C VAL A 461 -3.13 -5.02 44.63
N LYS A 462 -3.23 -4.89 43.31
CA LYS A 462 -2.85 -3.72 42.54
C LYS A 462 -3.88 -3.47 41.45
N PHE A 463 -4.26 -2.22 41.27
CA PHE A 463 -5.14 -1.83 40.17
C PHE A 463 -4.40 -1.83 38.84
N PRO A 464 -5.06 -2.24 37.74
CA PRO A 464 -4.48 -2.20 36.41
C PRO A 464 -4.18 -0.74 36.01
N GLY A 465 -3.00 -0.53 35.42
CA GLY A 465 -2.63 0.76 34.84
C GLY A 465 -3.26 0.99 33.47
N TYR A 466 -3.66 -0.08 32.78
CA TYR A 466 -4.30 -0.06 31.47
C TYR A 466 -5.66 -0.75 31.56
N VAL A 467 -6.72 -0.05 31.14
CA VAL A 467 -8.07 -0.61 31.03
C VAL A 467 -8.58 -0.41 29.62
N ALA A 468 -9.08 -1.46 28.98
CA ALA A 468 -9.75 -1.41 27.69
C ALA A 468 -11.23 -1.77 27.84
N CYS A 469 -12.12 -1.07 27.13
CA CYS A 469 -13.54 -1.35 27.10
C CYS A 469 -13.99 -1.57 25.65
N ARG A 470 -14.58 -2.73 25.35
CA ARG A 470 -15.00 -3.12 24.00
C ARG A 470 -16.51 -3.28 23.90
N SER A 471 -17.12 -2.65 22.89
CA SER A 471 -18.49 -2.92 22.39
C SER A 471 -19.60 -3.12 23.43
N ILE A 472 -19.64 -2.26 24.44
CA ILE A 472 -20.68 -2.20 25.47
C ILE A 472 -21.88 -1.42 24.94
N LYS A 473 -22.99 -2.13 24.68
CA LYS A 473 -24.25 -1.53 24.24
C LYS A 473 -25.17 -1.18 25.41
N ASP A 474 -24.99 -1.84 26.54
CA ASP A 474 -25.91 -1.77 27.68
C ASP A 474 -25.25 -1.10 28.90
N ASP A 475 -26.03 -0.32 29.66
CA ASP A 475 -25.66 0.36 30.91
C ASP A 475 -24.26 1.02 30.93
N VAL A 476 -24.03 1.94 29.99
CA VAL A 476 -22.79 2.72 29.91
C VAL A 476 -22.53 3.51 31.20
N LEU A 477 -23.58 3.89 31.92
CA LEU A 477 -23.47 4.59 33.21
C LEU A 477 -22.80 3.70 34.26
N LEU A 478 -23.28 2.47 34.42
CA LEU A 478 -22.68 1.48 35.33
C LEU A 478 -21.23 1.19 34.97
N LEU A 479 -20.90 1.06 33.67
CA LEU A 479 -19.51 0.92 33.23
C LEU A 479 -18.65 2.09 33.70
N VAL A 480 -19.08 3.34 33.48
CA VAL A 480 -18.30 4.52 33.91
C VAL A 480 -18.16 4.57 35.42
N GLN A 481 -19.21 4.21 36.16
CA GLN A 481 -19.14 4.09 37.62
C GLN A 481 -18.13 3.03 38.05
N CYS A 482 -18.07 1.89 37.36
CA CYS A 482 -17.08 0.84 37.59
C CYS A 482 -15.65 1.32 37.30
N LEU A 483 -15.44 2.01 36.18
CA LEU A 483 -14.14 2.59 35.80
C LEU A 483 -13.66 3.64 36.81
N ALA A 484 -14.57 4.45 37.35
CA ALA A 484 -14.26 5.47 38.35
C ALA A 484 -13.74 4.90 39.68
N LEU A 485 -13.91 3.59 39.92
CA LEU A 485 -13.41 2.89 41.10
C LEU A 485 -11.99 2.31 40.93
N ILE A 486 -11.46 2.27 39.70
CA ILE A 486 -10.12 1.73 39.40
C ILE A 486 -9.06 2.80 39.69
N THR A 487 -8.57 2.85 40.93
CA THR A 487 -7.59 3.86 41.32
C THR A 487 -6.21 3.58 40.72
N GLY A 488 -5.63 4.52 39.98
CA GLY A 488 -4.30 4.34 39.35
C GLY A 488 -4.34 3.96 37.86
N MET A 489 -5.52 3.96 37.24
CA MET A 489 -5.66 3.86 35.79
C MET A 489 -4.89 5.01 35.10
N GLU A 490 -3.91 4.67 34.28
CA GLU A 490 -3.10 5.62 33.52
C GLU A 490 -3.51 5.67 32.03
N THR A 491 -3.98 4.54 31.51
CA THR A 491 -4.44 4.40 30.13
C THR A 491 -5.84 3.82 30.08
N LEU A 492 -6.72 4.45 29.31
CA LEU A 492 -8.07 4.00 29.01
C LEU A 492 -8.19 3.81 27.50
N GLU A 493 -8.52 2.60 27.06
CA GLU A 493 -8.86 2.30 25.67
C GLU A 493 -10.37 2.12 25.53
N LEU A 494 -10.98 2.81 24.59
CA LEU A 494 -12.40 2.70 24.25
C LEU A 494 -12.54 2.26 22.80
N GLU A 495 -13.38 1.25 22.55
CA GLU A 495 -13.57 0.68 21.22
C GLU A 495 -15.01 0.80 20.70
N GLY A 496 -15.15 1.21 19.44
CA GLY A 496 -16.42 1.20 18.72
C GLY A 496 -17.45 2.17 19.28
N ASP A 497 -18.70 1.71 19.41
CA ASP A 497 -19.85 2.53 19.82
C ASP A 497 -19.82 2.96 21.30
N THR A 498 -18.89 2.41 22.09
CA THR A 498 -18.75 2.75 23.53
C THR A 498 -18.22 4.15 23.78
N VAL A 499 -17.51 4.71 22.79
CA VAL A 499 -16.68 5.90 22.95
C VAL A 499 -17.53 7.10 23.37
N ASP A 500 -18.59 7.41 22.64
CA ASP A 500 -19.38 8.62 22.89
C ASP A 500 -20.11 8.56 24.22
N GLY A 501 -20.79 7.45 24.51
CA GLY A 501 -21.53 7.28 25.76
C GLY A 501 -20.62 7.35 27.00
N VAL A 502 -19.45 6.71 26.95
CA VAL A 502 -18.49 6.74 28.06
C VAL A 502 -17.93 8.14 28.27
N LEU A 503 -17.46 8.78 27.20
CA LEU A 503 -16.81 10.08 27.30
C LEU A 503 -17.79 11.19 27.72
N ASP A 504 -19.03 11.14 27.23
CA ASP A 504 -20.08 12.11 27.60
C ASP A 504 -20.45 12.00 29.07
N ILE A 505 -20.66 10.79 29.57
CA ILE A 505 -20.96 10.57 31.00
C ILE A 505 -19.79 11.03 31.88
N ILE A 506 -18.53 10.76 31.47
CA ILE A 506 -17.35 11.24 32.21
C ILE A 506 -17.29 12.77 32.21
N PHE A 507 -17.53 13.40 31.05
CA PHE A 507 -17.49 14.85 30.88
C PHE A 507 -18.57 15.55 31.70
N ASP A 508 -19.81 15.09 31.60
CA ASP A 508 -20.96 15.64 32.33
C ASP A 508 -20.87 15.39 33.84
N GLY A 509 -20.06 14.40 34.25
CA GLY A 509 -19.93 14.01 35.65
C GLY A 509 -21.17 13.33 36.20
N SER A 510 -22.06 12.83 35.33
CA SER A 510 -23.30 12.16 35.69
C SER A 510 -23.09 10.80 36.37
N TYR A 511 -21.89 10.23 36.28
CA TYR A 511 -21.48 9.04 37.04
C TYR A 511 -21.31 9.28 38.54
N ARG A 512 -21.33 10.53 39.00
CA ARG A 512 -21.22 10.88 40.42
C ARG A 512 -22.50 10.49 41.15
N THR A 513 -22.50 9.28 41.69
CA THR A 513 -23.41 8.93 42.76
C THR A 513 -22.90 9.54 44.08
N ASP A 514 -23.74 9.63 45.11
CA ASP A 514 -23.40 10.18 46.44
C ASP A 514 -22.22 9.46 47.15
N PHE A 515 -21.63 8.46 46.49
CA PHE A 515 -20.55 7.63 46.98
C PHE A 515 -19.17 8.26 46.69
N ARG A 516 -18.70 9.06 47.66
CA ARG A 516 -17.33 9.58 47.88
C ARG A 516 -16.81 10.71 46.96
N ALA A 517 -16.19 11.70 47.61
CA ALA A 517 -15.49 12.86 47.04
C ALA A 517 -14.25 12.55 46.16
N ASN A 518 -13.89 11.28 45.93
CA ASN A 518 -12.61 10.89 45.30
C ASN A 518 -12.73 10.40 43.84
N ALA A 519 -13.92 10.01 43.37
CA ALA A 519 -14.17 9.61 41.98
C ALA A 519 -13.75 10.66 40.92
N PRO A 520 -13.88 12.00 41.16
CA PRO A 520 -13.48 13.01 40.18
C PRO A 520 -11.99 13.03 39.83
N ASN A 521 -11.14 12.33 40.58
CA ASN A 521 -9.70 12.38 40.42
C ASN A 521 -9.13 11.25 39.55
N VAL A 522 -9.89 10.18 39.27
CA VAL A 522 -9.37 9.04 38.49
C VAL A 522 -9.13 9.48 37.05
N PHE A 523 -10.14 10.01 36.36
CA PHE A 523 -10.01 10.46 34.97
C PHE A 523 -9.11 11.68 34.81
N LYS A 524 -8.93 12.50 35.86
CA LYS A 524 -7.95 13.61 35.87
C LYS A 524 -6.50 13.14 35.88
N LYS A 525 -6.24 11.91 36.32
CA LYS A 525 -4.90 11.30 36.34
C LYS A 525 -4.60 10.48 35.09
N LEU A 526 -5.56 10.38 34.16
CA LEU A 526 -5.39 9.67 32.92
C LEU A 526 -4.25 10.32 32.12
N LYS A 527 -3.28 9.51 31.67
CA LYS A 527 -2.15 9.97 30.84
C LYS A 527 -2.41 9.75 29.37
N LEU A 528 -3.15 8.69 29.02
CA LEU A 528 -3.42 8.29 27.64
C LEU A 528 -4.88 7.81 27.49
N LEU A 529 -5.58 8.34 26.49
CA LEU A 529 -6.84 7.83 25.98
C LEU A 529 -6.57 7.21 24.60
N VAL A 530 -6.86 5.93 24.44
CA VAL A 530 -6.82 5.23 23.16
C VAL A 530 -8.26 5.07 22.65
N VAL A 531 -8.52 5.48 21.42
CA VAL A 531 -9.81 5.28 20.76
C VAL A 531 -9.59 4.38 19.55
N SER A 532 -10.23 3.21 19.57
CA SER A 532 -10.06 2.17 18.56
C SER A 532 -11.38 1.90 17.82
N SER A 533 -11.33 1.61 16.53
CA SER A 533 -12.50 1.17 15.72
C SER A 533 -13.72 2.10 15.79
N TYR A 534 -13.51 3.41 15.99
CA TYR A 534 -14.60 4.39 16.20
C TYR A 534 -15.14 4.97 14.89
N HIS A 535 -16.47 5.06 14.79
CA HIS A 535 -17.19 5.48 13.58
C HIS A 535 -18.10 6.71 13.76
N GLY A 536 -18.05 7.40 14.89
CA GLY A 536 -18.79 8.65 15.12
C GLY A 536 -18.06 9.91 14.64
N ASP A 537 -18.63 11.08 14.93
CA ASP A 537 -18.12 12.40 14.51
C ASP A 537 -16.88 12.86 15.32
N GLY A 538 -16.69 12.29 16.51
CA GLY A 538 -15.60 12.56 17.44
C GLY A 538 -15.81 13.80 18.34
N LEU A 539 -17.01 14.38 18.38
CA LEU A 539 -17.31 15.54 19.24
C LEU A 539 -17.11 15.22 20.72
N SER A 540 -17.49 14.02 21.17
CA SER A 540 -17.29 13.57 22.56
C SER A 540 -15.80 13.44 22.90
N ILE A 541 -14.97 12.97 21.95
CA ILE A 541 -13.51 12.91 22.10
C ILE A 541 -12.93 14.32 22.26
N ALA A 542 -13.35 15.27 21.42
CA ALA A 542 -12.90 16.66 21.49
C ALA A 542 -13.33 17.34 22.81
N ARG A 543 -14.60 17.18 23.23
CA ARG A 543 -15.11 17.71 24.51
C ARG A 543 -14.31 17.18 25.70
N PHE A 544 -14.09 15.87 25.73
CA PHE A 544 -13.29 15.24 26.77
C PHE A 544 -11.85 15.75 26.82
N ALA A 545 -11.21 15.89 25.65
CA ALA A 545 -9.85 16.39 25.52
C ALA A 545 -9.68 17.82 26.08
N PHE A 546 -10.69 18.69 25.94
CA PHE A 546 -10.63 20.06 26.42
C PHE A 546 -10.88 20.22 27.93
N ALA A 547 -11.71 19.35 28.53
CA ALA A 547 -12.18 19.55 29.89
C ALA A 547 -11.26 19.00 30.99
N LEU A 548 -10.56 17.90 30.71
CA LEU A 548 -9.62 17.29 31.66
C LEU A 548 -8.21 17.72 31.28
N SER A 549 -7.34 18.07 32.24
CA SER A 549 -5.93 18.39 31.97
C SER A 549 -5.34 17.31 31.04
N PRO A 550 -5.10 17.62 29.75
CA PRO A 550 -5.44 16.68 28.68
C PRO A 550 -4.57 15.42 28.70
N PRO A 551 -5.18 14.22 28.78
CA PRO A 551 -4.44 13.01 28.44
C PRO A 551 -3.98 13.11 26.98
N LYS A 552 -2.88 12.43 26.66
CA LYS A 552 -2.53 12.16 25.27
C LYS A 552 -3.65 11.36 24.62
N ILE A 553 -3.94 11.60 23.36
CA ILE A 553 -4.95 10.84 22.61
C ILE A 553 -4.26 10.02 21.53
N ALA A 554 -4.63 8.75 21.40
CA ALA A 554 -4.21 7.88 20.31
C ALA A 554 -5.45 7.36 19.58
N LEU A 555 -5.49 7.50 18.26
CA LEU A 555 -6.60 7.09 17.42
C LEU A 555 -6.18 5.89 16.56
N ARG A 556 -6.93 4.79 16.60
CA ARG A 556 -6.69 3.56 15.84
C ARG A 556 -7.92 3.18 15.05
N GLU A 557 -7.77 2.99 13.74
CA GLU A 557 -8.87 2.53 12.86
C GLU A 557 -10.13 3.45 12.91
N CYS A 558 -9.98 4.74 13.24
CA CYS A 558 -11.07 5.72 13.24
C CYS A 558 -11.28 6.30 11.84
N THR A 559 -12.44 6.09 11.23
CA THR A 559 -12.67 6.38 9.80
C THR A 559 -13.58 7.57 9.50
N ARG A 560 -14.24 8.16 10.52
CA ARG A 560 -15.34 9.15 10.33
C ARG A 560 -15.22 10.45 11.11
N LEU A 561 -14.04 10.75 11.66
CA LEU A 561 -13.82 11.98 12.44
C LEU A 561 -13.97 13.23 11.57
N GLU A 562 -14.75 14.21 12.04
CA GLU A 562 -14.90 15.49 11.35
C GLU A 562 -13.58 16.28 11.29
N LEU A 563 -13.33 17.01 10.21
CA LEU A 563 -12.05 17.69 9.98
C LEU A 563 -11.66 18.66 11.10
N HIS A 564 -12.63 19.40 11.65
CA HIS A 564 -12.37 20.34 12.73
C HIS A 564 -12.09 19.62 14.07
N VAL A 565 -12.71 18.46 14.30
CA VAL A 565 -12.44 17.57 15.43
C VAL A 565 -11.03 17.00 15.32
N GLN A 566 -10.62 16.54 14.13
CA GLN A 566 -9.25 16.08 13.88
C GLN A 566 -8.23 17.18 14.19
N ALA A 567 -8.46 18.41 13.73
CA ALA A 567 -7.59 19.55 14.00
C ALA A 567 -7.52 19.91 15.50
N SER A 568 -8.61 19.69 16.24
CA SER A 568 -8.68 19.88 17.68
C SER A 568 -7.88 18.79 18.43
N ILE A 569 -8.10 17.53 18.08
CA ILE A 569 -7.42 16.37 18.66
C ILE A 569 -5.93 16.36 18.29
N ALA A 570 -5.55 16.91 17.13
CA ALA A 570 -4.16 17.05 16.67
C ALA A 570 -3.25 17.74 17.70
N LYS A 571 -3.81 18.65 18.52
CA LYS A 571 -3.06 19.38 19.57
C LYS A 571 -2.73 18.51 20.78
N HIS A 572 -3.45 17.40 20.96
CA HIS A 572 -3.36 16.51 22.12
C HIS A 572 -2.93 15.09 21.73
N THR A 573 -2.72 14.82 20.44
CA THR A 573 -2.25 13.53 19.95
C THR A 573 -0.75 13.45 20.14
N SER A 574 -0.29 12.38 20.79
CA SER A 574 1.11 11.98 20.62
C SER A 574 1.19 11.15 19.36
N LEU A 575 2.13 11.50 18.46
CA LEU A 575 2.60 10.62 17.40
C LEU A 575 3.23 9.38 18.04
N VAL A 576 2.41 8.42 18.42
CA VAL A 576 2.85 7.06 18.75
C VAL A 576 2.54 6.23 17.49
N PRO A 577 3.54 5.54 16.92
CA PRO A 577 3.38 4.78 15.69
C PRO A 577 2.38 3.64 15.80
#